data_AF-A0A7J7EKQ3-F1
#
_entry.id   AF-A0A7J7EKQ3-F1
#
_cell.length_a   1.000
_cell.length_b   1.000
_cell.length_c   1.000
_cell.angle_alpha   90.00
_cell.angle_beta   90.00
_cell.angle_gamma   90.00
#
_symmetry.space_group_name_H-M   'P 1'
#
loop_
_entity.id
_entity.type
_entity.pdbx_description
1 polymer ?
#
loop_
_entity_poly.entity_id
_entity_poly.type
_entity_poly.pdbx_seq_one_letter_code
_entity_poly.pdbx_strand_id
1 'polypeptide(L)'
;EAVSAGDALCEIETDKAVVTLDASDDGILAKIVIEEGSKNIRLGSLIGLLVEEGQDWKHVEIPKDIGPPSPASKPSVPQPSPEPQIPTPVKVGYTPGKPQLRLSPAARNILEKHTLDASQGTATGPRGIFTKEDALKLVQLKQMGKITESRPAPTPPTPPTAPLPTQAMARPSHPRPMIPPVSTPGQPNVVGTFTEIPASNIRRVIAKRLTESKSTIPHAYMTVDCDLGAVLKVRQNLVR
;
A
#
# COMPACT_ATOMS: atom_id res chain seq x y z
N GLU A 1 -36.71 13.28 -20.40
CA GLU A 1 -37.08 11.93 -20.89
C GLU A 1 -38.10 11.34 -19.93
N ALA A 2 -39.14 10.64 -20.40
CA ALA A 2 -40.10 10.01 -19.49
C ALA A 2 -39.52 8.69 -18.99
N VAL A 3 -39.58 8.45 -17.68
CA VAL A 3 -38.98 7.32 -16.97
C VAL A 3 -40.04 6.72 -16.07
N SER A 4 -40.17 5.39 -16.10
CA SER A 4 -41.11 4.66 -15.25
C SER A 4 -40.38 4.04 -14.04
N ALA A 5 -41.09 3.79 -12.96
CA ALA A 5 -40.55 3.06 -11.82
C ALA A 5 -40.02 1.67 -12.25
N GLY A 6 -38.75 1.41 -11.98
CA GLY A 6 -38.01 0.23 -12.42
C GLY A 6 -37.16 0.40 -13.69
N ASP A 7 -37.25 1.52 -14.40
CA ASP A 7 -36.34 1.80 -15.54
C ASP A 7 -34.91 2.09 -15.05
N ALA A 8 -33.91 1.68 -15.84
CA ALA A 8 -32.50 1.88 -15.51
C ALA A 8 -32.05 3.33 -15.78
N LEU A 9 -31.82 4.11 -14.71
CA LEU A 9 -31.37 5.50 -14.78
C LEU A 9 -29.88 5.63 -15.17
N CYS A 10 -29.01 4.81 -14.60
CA CYS A 10 -27.58 4.82 -14.92
C CYS A 10 -26.84 3.57 -14.42
N GLU A 11 -25.66 3.30 -15.00
CA GLU A 11 -24.74 2.28 -14.49
C GLU A 11 -23.67 2.91 -13.58
N ILE A 12 -23.65 2.51 -12.30
CA ILE A 12 -22.70 2.96 -11.31
C ILE A 12 -21.47 2.03 -11.32
N GLU A 13 -20.40 2.43 -12.02
CA GLU A 13 -19.12 1.70 -12.05
C GLU A 13 -18.32 1.93 -10.74
N THR A 14 -18.41 1.00 -9.78
CA THR A 14 -17.61 1.04 -8.54
C THR A 14 -16.32 0.22 -8.64
N ASP A 15 -15.46 0.30 -7.61
CA ASP A 15 -14.24 -0.51 -7.45
C ASP A 15 -14.50 -2.03 -7.57
N LYS A 16 -15.63 -2.51 -7.05
CA LYS A 16 -15.92 -3.96 -6.91
C LYS A 16 -17.06 -4.48 -7.77
N ALA A 17 -18.00 -3.64 -8.17
CA ALA A 17 -19.18 -4.03 -8.93
C ALA A 17 -19.65 -2.88 -9.83
N VAL A 18 -20.21 -3.23 -10.99
CA VAL A 18 -21.11 -2.34 -11.72
C VAL A 18 -22.51 -2.60 -11.17
N VAL A 19 -23.21 -1.56 -10.76
CA VAL A 19 -24.59 -1.64 -10.24
C VAL A 19 -25.47 -0.73 -11.05
N THR A 20 -26.52 -1.27 -11.66
CA THR A 20 -27.55 -0.48 -12.33
C THR A 20 -28.40 0.21 -11.25
N LEU A 21 -28.57 1.52 -11.36
CA LEU A 21 -29.52 2.27 -10.56
C LEU A 21 -30.87 2.29 -11.27
N ASP A 22 -31.89 1.77 -10.62
CA ASP A 22 -33.29 1.80 -11.04
C ASP A 22 -34.00 3.08 -10.57
N ALA A 23 -34.98 3.54 -11.35
CA ALA A 23 -35.88 4.63 -10.97
C ALA A 23 -36.85 4.15 -9.90
N SER A 24 -36.90 4.83 -8.76
CA SER A 24 -37.84 4.53 -7.67
C SER A 24 -39.27 4.98 -7.96
N ASP A 25 -39.41 6.08 -8.70
CA ASP A 25 -40.66 6.83 -8.90
C ASP A 25 -40.83 7.18 -10.39
N ASP A 26 -42.07 7.28 -10.86
CA ASP A 26 -42.41 7.70 -12.23
C ASP A 26 -42.14 9.20 -12.41
N GLY A 27 -41.58 9.61 -13.55
CA GLY A 27 -41.44 11.04 -13.86
C GLY A 27 -40.63 11.37 -15.10
N ILE A 28 -40.46 12.68 -15.33
CA ILE A 28 -39.70 13.23 -16.44
C ILE A 28 -38.32 13.65 -15.94
N LEU A 29 -37.26 13.02 -16.47
CA LEU A 29 -35.88 13.45 -16.30
C LEU A 29 -35.71 14.82 -16.99
N ALA A 30 -35.69 15.88 -16.18
CA ALA A 30 -35.71 17.27 -16.65
C ALA A 30 -34.31 17.83 -16.87
N LYS A 31 -33.34 17.44 -16.04
CA LYS A 31 -31.95 17.87 -16.20
C LYS A 31 -30.96 16.87 -15.62
N ILE A 32 -30.01 16.43 -16.45
CA ILE A 32 -28.81 15.72 -16.03
C ILE A 32 -27.80 16.76 -15.53
N VAL A 33 -27.33 16.62 -14.29
CA VAL A 33 -26.34 17.53 -13.68
C VAL A 33 -24.92 17.01 -13.89
N ILE A 34 -24.78 15.69 -14.02
CA ILE A 34 -23.50 14.99 -14.19
C ILE A 34 -23.55 14.17 -15.47
N GLU A 35 -22.74 14.55 -16.46
CA GLU A 35 -22.70 13.90 -17.79
C GLU A 35 -22.22 12.45 -17.73
N GLU A 36 -22.63 11.66 -18.72
CA GLU A 36 -22.27 10.24 -18.87
C GLU A 36 -20.75 10.02 -18.81
N GLY A 37 -20.31 8.98 -18.09
CA GLY A 37 -18.88 8.66 -17.94
C GLY A 37 -18.09 9.58 -16.99
N SER A 38 -18.76 10.48 -16.26
CA SER A 38 -18.15 11.28 -15.19
C SER A 38 -17.55 10.42 -14.08
N LYS A 39 -16.30 10.74 -13.68
CA LYS A 39 -15.50 9.92 -12.76
C LYS A 39 -15.35 10.58 -11.39
N ASN A 40 -15.37 9.77 -10.32
CA ASN A 40 -15.24 10.18 -8.91
C ASN A 40 -16.40 11.05 -8.37
N ILE A 41 -17.64 10.69 -8.70
CA ILE A 41 -18.84 11.24 -8.05
C ILE A 41 -18.86 10.78 -6.58
N ARG A 42 -19.17 11.67 -5.63
CA ARG A 42 -19.32 11.29 -4.21
C ARG A 42 -20.70 10.69 -3.97
N LEU A 43 -20.80 9.71 -3.07
CA LEU A 43 -22.08 9.18 -2.61
C LEU A 43 -22.95 10.33 -2.05
N GLY A 44 -24.22 10.36 -2.43
CA GLY A 44 -25.15 11.44 -2.06
C GLY A 44 -25.02 12.74 -2.87
N SER A 45 -24.24 12.76 -3.98
CA SER A 45 -24.22 13.92 -4.90
C SER A 45 -25.45 13.93 -5.80
N LEU A 46 -25.98 15.11 -6.10
CA LEU A 46 -27.08 15.28 -7.06
C LEU A 46 -26.62 14.94 -8.48
N ILE A 47 -27.12 13.83 -9.04
CA ILE A 47 -26.82 13.35 -10.39
C ILE A 47 -27.76 13.95 -11.47
N GLY A 48 -29.01 14.21 -11.12
CA GLY A 48 -30.03 14.75 -12.00
C GLY A 48 -31.30 15.13 -11.24
N LEU A 49 -32.24 15.75 -11.95
CA LEU A 49 -33.54 16.19 -11.44
C LEU A 49 -34.66 15.46 -12.19
N LEU A 50 -35.43 14.67 -11.45
CA LEU A 50 -36.69 14.05 -11.88
C LEU A 50 -37.86 14.98 -11.50
N VAL A 51 -38.88 15.06 -12.34
CA VAL A 51 -40.03 15.97 -12.19
C VAL A 51 -41.31 15.21 -12.50
N GLU A 52 -42.34 15.35 -11.66
CA GLU A 52 -43.63 14.69 -11.86
C GLU A 52 -44.35 15.17 -13.14
N GLU A 53 -45.26 14.35 -13.68
CA GLU A 53 -46.04 14.66 -14.88
C GLU A 53 -47.01 15.83 -14.66
N GLY A 54 -46.52 17.06 -14.85
CA GLY A 54 -47.31 18.28 -14.73
C GLY A 54 -46.52 19.53 -14.35
N GLN A 55 -45.27 19.40 -13.87
CA GLN A 55 -44.42 20.57 -13.58
C GLN A 55 -43.61 21.05 -14.80
N ASP A 56 -43.32 22.36 -14.82
CA ASP A 56 -42.52 22.99 -15.88
C ASP A 56 -41.03 22.58 -15.84
N TRP A 57 -40.73 21.48 -16.54
CA TRP A 57 -39.43 20.97 -16.99
C TRP A 57 -38.34 22.00 -17.37
N LYS A 58 -38.70 23.26 -17.66
CA LYS A 58 -37.76 24.33 -18.04
C LYS A 58 -37.39 25.31 -16.92
N HIS A 59 -38.07 25.27 -15.76
CA HIS A 59 -37.85 26.22 -14.65
C HIS A 59 -37.31 25.58 -13.37
N VAL A 60 -36.88 24.32 -13.42
CA VAL A 60 -36.19 23.65 -12.30
C VAL A 60 -34.73 24.09 -12.29
N GLU A 61 -34.43 25.12 -11.51
CA GLU A 61 -33.05 25.50 -11.20
C GLU A 61 -32.36 24.37 -10.43
N ILE A 62 -31.08 24.13 -10.76
CA ILE A 62 -30.25 23.20 -9.99
C ILE A 62 -30.08 23.80 -8.59
N PRO A 63 -30.47 23.13 -7.49
CA PRO A 63 -30.16 23.58 -6.14
C PRO A 63 -28.63 23.63 -5.99
N LYS A 64 -28.07 24.84 -6.07
CA LYS A 64 -26.63 25.04 -6.28
C LYS A 64 -25.79 24.85 -5.02
N ASP A 65 -26.44 24.57 -3.89
CA ASP A 65 -25.79 24.28 -2.62
C ASP A 65 -26.67 23.34 -1.77
N ILE A 66 -26.53 22.03 -2.00
CA ILE A 66 -26.63 21.06 -0.91
C ILE A 66 -25.20 20.71 -0.53
N GLY A 67 -24.59 21.59 0.25
CA GLY A 67 -23.40 21.28 1.03
C GLY A 67 -23.61 20.03 1.90
N PRO A 68 -22.53 19.43 2.44
CA PRO A 68 -22.63 18.19 3.21
C PRO A 68 -23.67 18.34 4.33
N PRO A 69 -24.51 17.32 4.59
CA PRO A 69 -25.58 17.41 5.57
C PRO A 69 -25.02 17.85 6.92
N SER A 70 -25.51 19.00 7.40
CA SER A 70 -25.18 19.49 8.73
C SER A 70 -25.63 18.43 9.75
N PRO A 71 -24.74 17.95 10.64
CA PRO A 71 -25.09 16.89 11.57
C PRO A 71 -26.17 17.40 12.53
N ALA A 72 -27.32 16.72 12.51
CA ALA A 72 -28.42 17.03 13.41
C ALA A 72 -27.96 16.94 14.87
N SER A 73 -28.24 18.02 15.61
CA SER A 73 -28.61 18.02 17.03
C SER A 73 -27.82 17.11 17.97
N LYS A 74 -26.81 17.68 18.64
CA LYS A 74 -26.16 17.12 19.84
C LYS A 74 -27.19 16.61 20.87
N PRO A 75 -27.14 15.34 21.28
CA PRO A 75 -27.57 14.93 22.62
C PRO A 75 -26.49 15.31 23.64
N SER A 76 -26.90 15.65 24.86
CA SER A 76 -25.99 16.05 25.94
C SER A 76 -25.05 14.91 26.35
N VAL A 77 -23.83 15.25 26.77
CA VAL A 77 -22.79 14.30 27.20
C VAL A 77 -22.85 14.11 28.72
N PRO A 78 -23.08 12.88 29.23
CA PRO A 78 -22.73 12.51 30.60
C PRO A 78 -21.22 12.22 30.70
N GLN A 79 -20.62 12.76 31.76
CA GLN A 79 -19.20 12.68 32.10
C GLN A 79 -18.71 11.23 32.30
N PRO A 80 -17.55 10.82 31.72
CA PRO A 80 -16.99 9.49 31.91
C PRO A 80 -16.12 9.38 33.18
N SER A 81 -16.27 8.27 33.90
CA SER A 81 -15.29 7.77 34.89
C SER A 81 -14.40 6.68 34.23
N PRO A 82 -13.19 6.37 34.78
CA PRO A 82 -12.12 5.78 33.97
C PRO A 82 -11.82 4.29 34.24
N GLU A 83 -11.64 3.49 33.17
CA GLU A 83 -10.78 2.29 33.10
C GLU A 83 -10.77 1.70 31.67
N PRO A 84 -9.84 0.79 31.28
CA PRO A 84 -8.39 0.79 31.48
C PRO A 84 -7.63 0.91 30.13
N GLN A 85 -6.36 1.31 30.15
CA GLN A 85 -5.57 1.57 28.94
C GLN A 85 -4.89 0.30 28.36
N ILE A 86 -5.07 0.06 27.06
CA ILE A 86 -4.27 -0.90 26.27
C ILE A 86 -3.09 -0.14 25.63
N PRO A 87 -1.83 -0.55 25.83
CA PRO A 87 -0.67 0.19 25.34
C PRO A 87 -0.51 0.06 23.81
N THR A 88 -0.32 1.20 23.15
CA THR A 88 -0.03 1.32 21.71
C THR A 88 1.45 1.03 21.40
N PRO A 89 1.77 0.60 20.16
CA PRO A 89 3.14 0.22 19.79
C PRO A 89 4.08 1.42 19.76
N VAL A 90 5.18 1.34 20.53
CA VAL A 90 6.16 2.41 20.67
C VAL A 90 6.96 2.58 19.38
N LYS A 91 6.82 3.74 18.71
CA LYS A 91 7.76 4.16 17.67
C LYS A 91 9.11 4.41 18.31
N VAL A 92 10.13 3.62 17.96
CA VAL A 92 11.49 3.77 18.49
C VAL A 92 12.07 5.10 18.01
N GLY A 93 12.21 6.05 18.94
CA GLY A 93 12.80 7.35 18.68
C GLY A 93 14.30 7.25 18.40
N TYR A 94 14.74 7.92 17.33
CA TYR A 94 16.15 8.10 17.02
C TYR A 94 16.78 9.11 17.99
N THR A 95 17.68 8.65 18.86
CA THR A 95 18.47 9.51 19.74
C THR A 95 19.78 9.94 19.05
N PRO A 96 19.96 11.22 18.69
CA PRO A 96 21.22 11.68 18.13
C PRO A 96 22.27 11.80 19.26
N GLY A 97 23.40 11.10 19.14
CA GLY A 97 24.47 11.23 20.15
C GLY A 97 25.53 10.13 20.20
N LYS A 98 25.41 9.04 19.44
CA LYS A 98 26.46 8.01 19.30
C LYS A 98 26.64 7.65 17.82
N PRO A 99 27.87 7.44 17.32
CA PRO A 99 28.08 6.94 15.96
C PRO A 99 27.54 5.50 15.88
N GLN A 100 26.33 5.35 15.33
CA GLN A 100 25.63 4.07 15.31
C GLN A 100 26.25 3.15 14.26
N LEU A 101 27.27 2.39 14.69
CA LEU A 101 27.94 1.37 13.90
C LEU A 101 26.88 0.46 13.25
N ARG A 102 26.97 0.21 11.94
CA ARG A 102 25.95 -0.58 11.24
C ARG A 102 26.10 -2.06 11.62
N LEU A 103 25.21 -2.57 12.48
CA LEU A 103 25.23 -3.98 12.88
C LEU A 103 24.45 -4.88 11.92
N SER A 104 25.04 -6.03 11.59
CA SER A 104 24.31 -7.14 10.97
C SER A 104 23.28 -7.77 11.94
N PRO A 105 22.16 -8.33 11.47
CA PRO A 105 21.13 -8.91 12.35
C PRO A 105 21.66 -10.05 13.25
N ALA A 106 22.56 -10.89 12.72
CA ALA A 106 23.19 -11.96 13.47
C ALA A 106 24.13 -11.44 14.57
N ALA A 107 24.90 -10.38 14.30
CA ALA A 107 25.79 -9.78 15.30
C ALA A 107 25.01 -9.11 16.44
N ARG A 108 23.89 -8.44 16.13
CA ARG A 108 23.01 -7.82 17.12
C ARG A 108 22.51 -8.84 18.16
N ASN A 109 22.01 -9.98 17.70
CA ASN A 109 21.53 -11.08 18.54
C ASN A 109 22.64 -11.65 19.45
N ILE A 110 23.88 -11.75 18.97
CA ILE A 110 25.03 -12.23 19.77
C ILE A 110 25.43 -11.20 20.84
N LEU A 111 25.49 -9.92 20.49
CA LEU A 111 25.84 -8.86 21.43
C LEU A 111 24.80 -8.67 22.54
N GLU A 112 23.50 -8.76 22.20
CA GLU A 112 22.39 -8.74 23.15
C GLU A 112 22.49 -9.91 24.15
N LYS A 113 22.77 -11.13 23.67
CA LYS A 113 22.90 -12.33 24.53
C LYS A 113 24.09 -12.34 25.47
N HIS A 114 25.19 -11.67 25.11
CA HIS A 114 26.41 -11.63 25.91
C HIS A 114 26.64 -10.30 26.64
N THR A 115 25.67 -9.39 26.55
CA THR A 115 25.70 -8.02 27.10
C THR A 115 27.02 -7.33 26.76
N LEU A 116 27.29 -7.18 25.46
CA LEU A 116 28.50 -6.58 24.90
C LEU A 116 28.15 -5.38 24.03
N ASP A 117 28.93 -4.30 24.14
CA ASP A 117 28.77 -3.13 23.28
C ASP A 117 29.58 -3.27 21.99
N ALA A 118 28.99 -2.83 20.88
CA ALA A 118 29.60 -2.85 19.55
C ALA A 118 30.78 -1.87 19.41
N SER A 119 30.90 -0.90 20.33
CA SER A 119 32.02 0.04 20.39
C SER A 119 33.38 -0.61 20.68
N GLN A 120 33.38 -1.81 21.27
CA GLN A 120 34.59 -2.53 21.70
C GLN A 120 35.26 -3.32 20.57
N GLY A 121 34.66 -3.41 19.38
CA GLY A 121 35.18 -4.21 18.27
C GLY A 121 35.24 -3.48 16.95
N THR A 122 36.29 -3.76 16.17
CA THR A 122 36.44 -3.27 14.79
C THR A 122 35.42 -3.95 13.88
N ALA A 123 34.67 -3.17 13.10
CA ALA A 123 33.78 -3.69 12.07
C ALA A 123 34.56 -4.10 10.82
N THR A 124 34.63 -5.40 10.52
CA THR A 124 35.41 -5.94 9.39
C THR A 124 34.54 -6.18 8.14
N GLY A 125 33.22 -6.00 8.24
CA GLY A 125 32.28 -6.34 7.17
C GLY A 125 32.22 -5.34 6.00
N PRO A 126 31.66 -5.78 4.85
CA PRO A 126 31.50 -4.92 3.67
C PRO A 126 30.69 -3.65 4.02
N ARG A 127 31.19 -2.49 3.58
CA ARG A 127 30.67 -1.15 3.94
C ARG A 127 30.73 -0.80 5.44
N GLY A 128 31.68 -1.37 6.19
CA GLY A 128 31.90 -1.06 7.61
C GLY A 128 30.80 -1.63 8.53
N ILE A 129 30.24 -2.78 8.16
CA ILE A 129 29.20 -3.46 8.93
C ILE A 129 29.83 -4.36 9.98
N PHE A 130 29.33 -4.33 11.21
CA PHE A 130 29.75 -5.25 12.27
C PHE A 130 29.16 -6.64 12.04
N THR A 131 30.03 -7.63 11.77
CA THR A 131 29.62 -8.96 11.29
C THR A 131 29.41 -9.97 12.42
N LYS A 132 28.83 -11.13 12.09
CA LYS A 132 28.73 -12.28 13.00
C LYS A 132 30.10 -12.69 13.56
N GLU A 133 31.14 -12.66 12.72
CA GLU A 133 32.49 -13.06 13.11
C GLU A 133 33.11 -12.07 14.10
N ASP A 134 32.90 -10.77 13.90
CA ASP A 134 33.41 -9.74 14.80
C ASP A 134 32.73 -9.83 16.19
N ALA A 135 31.43 -10.15 16.23
CA ALA A 135 30.72 -10.44 17.47
C ALA A 135 31.27 -11.69 18.19
N LEU A 136 31.58 -12.76 17.45
CA LEU A 136 32.18 -13.97 18.02
C LEU A 136 33.60 -13.73 18.54
N LYS A 137 34.41 -12.94 17.84
CA LYS A 137 35.75 -12.52 18.30
C LYS A 137 35.66 -11.74 19.62
N LEU A 138 34.69 -10.83 19.78
CA LEU A 138 34.47 -10.13 21.05
C LEU A 138 34.05 -11.06 22.19
N VAL A 139 33.18 -12.04 21.91
CA VAL A 139 32.78 -13.05 22.92
C VAL A 139 33.98 -13.91 23.33
N GLN A 140 34.83 -14.32 22.38
CA GLN A 140 36.07 -15.06 22.66
C GLN A 140 37.07 -14.22 23.48
N LEU A 141 37.24 -12.94 23.15
CA LEU A 141 38.11 -12.02 23.92
C LEU A 141 37.59 -11.76 25.35
N LYS A 142 36.27 -11.75 25.55
CA LYS A 142 35.63 -11.73 26.88
C LYS A 142 35.94 -13.01 27.66
N GLN A 143 35.82 -14.17 27.02
CA GLN A 143 36.14 -15.48 27.61
C GLN A 143 37.63 -15.65 27.92
N MET A 144 38.51 -15.02 27.12
CA MET A 144 39.97 -14.97 27.35
C MET A 144 40.38 -13.85 28.34
N GLY A 145 39.43 -13.24 29.05
CA GLY A 145 39.68 -12.34 30.19
C GLY A 145 40.33 -10.99 29.84
N LYS A 146 40.19 -10.51 28.60
CA LYS A 146 40.99 -9.37 28.09
C LYS A 146 40.19 -8.10 27.75
N ILE A 147 39.04 -7.89 28.38
CA ILE A 147 38.25 -6.64 28.28
C ILE A 147 37.56 -6.30 29.60
N THR A 148 37.83 -5.08 30.10
CA THR A 148 37.26 -4.49 31.31
C THR A 148 36.32 -3.34 30.93
N GLU A 149 35.21 -3.22 31.67
CA GLU A 149 34.16 -2.22 31.47
C GLU A 149 34.54 -0.84 32.05
N SER A 150 34.51 0.25 31.26
CA SER A 150 34.58 1.63 31.80
C SER A 150 34.11 2.76 30.84
N ARG A 151 33.84 3.93 31.45
CA ARG A 151 33.25 5.19 30.93
C ARG A 151 34.23 6.06 30.07
N PRO A 152 33.78 7.18 29.44
CA PRO A 152 34.45 7.78 28.27
C PRO A 152 35.41 8.98 28.51
N ALA A 153 36.22 9.24 27.45
CA ALA A 153 36.96 10.46 27.05
C ALA A 153 38.26 10.82 27.82
N PRO A 154 39.25 11.56 27.21
CA PRO A 154 39.26 12.22 25.88
C PRO A 154 40.48 11.89 24.95
N THR A 155 40.49 12.52 23.76
CA THR A 155 41.49 12.58 22.65
C THR A 155 42.75 13.43 22.95
N PRO A 156 43.77 13.63 22.06
CA PRO A 156 44.02 13.24 20.63
C PRO A 156 45.37 12.43 20.49
N PRO A 157 46.21 12.42 19.39
CA PRO A 157 46.18 13.01 18.04
C PRO A 157 46.55 12.06 16.84
N THR A 158 47.53 12.45 15.99
CA THR A 158 47.82 12.06 14.58
C THR A 158 49.28 12.43 14.20
N PRO A 159 49.85 12.25 12.96
CA PRO A 159 49.68 11.29 11.83
C PRO A 159 51.10 10.74 11.39
N PRO A 160 51.53 10.56 10.10
CA PRO A 160 50.89 10.18 8.81
C PRO A 160 51.53 8.95 8.11
N THR A 161 51.04 8.56 6.91
CA THR A 161 51.79 8.45 5.61
C THR A 161 50.96 7.66 4.55
N ALA A 162 51.09 7.98 3.26
CA ALA A 162 50.37 7.42 2.10
C ALA A 162 51.40 6.82 1.08
N PRO A 163 51.13 6.54 -0.24
CA PRO A 163 49.88 6.51 -1.04
C PRO A 163 49.81 5.33 -2.09
N LEU A 164 48.93 5.48 -3.10
CA LEU A 164 48.97 4.92 -4.50
C LEU A 164 48.32 3.54 -4.82
N PRO A 165 47.90 3.28 -6.10
CA PRO A 165 46.63 2.61 -6.41
C PRO A 165 46.70 1.45 -7.43
N THR A 166 45.57 0.77 -7.69
CA THR A 166 45.40 0.01 -8.95
C THR A 166 43.96 -0.01 -9.50
N GLN A 167 43.90 -0.12 -10.82
CA GLN A 167 42.81 0.19 -11.76
C GLN A 167 41.59 -0.75 -11.74
N ALA A 168 40.53 -0.29 -12.42
CA ALA A 168 39.33 -1.07 -12.72
C ALA A 168 39.51 -2.01 -13.93
N MET A 169 38.70 -3.06 -14.01
CA MET A 169 38.32 -3.70 -15.27
C MET A 169 36.82 -3.98 -15.30
N ALA A 170 36.17 -3.57 -16.38
CA ALA A 170 34.75 -3.82 -16.66
C ALA A 170 34.57 -5.03 -17.58
N ARG A 171 33.39 -5.66 -17.55
CA ARG A 171 32.80 -6.50 -18.61
C ARG A 171 31.26 -6.48 -18.48
N PRO A 172 30.51 -6.83 -19.54
CA PRO A 172 29.56 -5.86 -20.09
C PRO A 172 28.15 -5.92 -19.50
N SER A 173 27.59 -4.75 -19.22
CA SER A 173 26.14 -4.57 -19.10
C SER A 173 25.51 -4.47 -20.48
N HIS A 174 24.74 -5.46 -20.89
CA HIS A 174 23.71 -5.23 -21.90
C HIS A 174 22.67 -4.29 -21.29
N PRO A 175 22.40 -3.10 -21.87
CA PRO A 175 21.35 -2.24 -21.36
C PRO A 175 20.01 -2.86 -21.72
N ARG A 176 19.43 -3.66 -20.82
CA ARG A 176 18.00 -3.93 -20.87
C ARG A 176 17.31 -2.57 -20.73
N PRO A 177 16.51 -2.11 -21.71
CA PRO A 177 15.83 -0.82 -21.59
C PRO A 177 14.98 -0.82 -20.32
N MET A 178 15.37 0.00 -19.34
CA MET A 178 14.74 0.02 -18.01
C MET A 178 13.45 0.87 -17.99
N ILE A 179 12.87 1.04 -19.17
CA ILE A 179 11.70 1.84 -19.47
C ILE A 179 10.84 0.92 -20.35
N PRO A 180 9.74 0.32 -19.84
CA PRO A 180 8.74 -0.23 -20.74
C PRO A 180 8.26 0.93 -21.64
N PRO A 181 8.08 0.73 -22.95
CA PRO A 181 7.55 1.80 -23.80
C PRO A 181 6.22 2.23 -23.20
N VAL A 182 6.15 3.49 -22.78
CA VAL A 182 4.91 4.07 -22.26
C VAL A 182 3.99 4.23 -23.46
N SER A 183 3.10 3.27 -23.65
CA SER A 183 1.93 3.44 -24.52
C SER A 183 1.08 4.56 -23.93
N THR A 184 1.30 5.77 -24.44
CA THR A 184 0.47 6.95 -24.17
C THR A 184 -0.88 6.73 -24.83
N PRO A 185 -1.97 6.51 -24.07
CA PRO A 185 -3.25 6.15 -24.66
C PRO A 185 -3.74 7.24 -25.61
N GLY A 186 -3.97 6.89 -26.87
CA GLY A 186 -4.44 7.78 -27.92
C GLY A 186 -3.42 8.18 -28.99
N GLN A 187 -2.16 7.71 -28.93
CA GLN A 187 -1.21 7.89 -30.03
C GLN A 187 -0.62 6.55 -30.53
N PRO A 188 -1.19 5.97 -31.60
CA PRO A 188 -0.53 4.89 -32.32
C PRO A 188 0.69 5.46 -33.06
N ASN A 189 1.90 5.15 -32.58
CA ASN A 189 3.16 5.54 -33.23
C ASN A 189 3.31 5.01 -34.68
N VAL A 190 2.42 4.09 -35.10
CA VAL A 190 2.16 3.75 -36.51
C VAL A 190 0.66 3.53 -36.67
N VAL A 191 0.00 4.28 -37.56
CA VAL A 191 -1.43 4.08 -37.86
C VAL A 191 -1.64 2.71 -38.53
N GLY A 192 -2.47 1.86 -37.92
CA GLY A 192 -2.96 0.62 -38.55
C GLY A 192 -2.38 -0.71 -38.04
N THR A 193 -1.47 -0.72 -37.06
CA THR A 193 -0.93 -1.99 -36.50
C THR A 193 -1.64 -2.51 -35.25
N PHE A 194 -2.29 -1.65 -34.47
CA PHE A 194 -3.07 -2.02 -33.29
C PHE A 194 -4.13 -0.98 -32.97
N THR A 195 -5.16 -1.38 -32.22
CA THR A 195 -6.19 -0.50 -31.67
C THR A 195 -6.03 -0.41 -30.16
N GLU A 196 -5.99 0.81 -29.62
CA GLU A 196 -5.94 1.02 -28.17
C GLU A 196 -7.35 1.14 -27.60
N ILE A 197 -7.70 0.22 -26.69
CA ILE A 197 -8.94 0.26 -25.92
C ILE A 197 -8.62 0.81 -24.53
N PRO A 198 -9.23 1.92 -24.07
CA PRO A 198 -8.95 2.47 -22.76
C PRO A 198 -9.41 1.51 -21.66
N ALA A 199 -8.58 1.32 -20.63
CA ALA A 199 -8.93 0.45 -19.51
C ALA A 199 -10.12 1.00 -18.69
N SER A 200 -11.09 0.14 -18.37
CA SER A 200 -12.20 0.48 -17.47
C SER A 200 -11.73 0.74 -16.03
N ASN A 201 -12.58 1.32 -15.19
CA ASN A 201 -12.17 1.69 -13.83
C ASN A 201 -11.92 0.46 -12.96
N ILE A 202 -12.82 -0.50 -13.01
CA ILE A 202 -12.68 -1.79 -12.32
C ILE A 202 -11.41 -2.53 -12.75
N ARG A 203 -11.08 -2.51 -14.06
CA ARG A 203 -9.83 -3.12 -14.58
C ARG A 203 -8.58 -2.46 -14.01
N ARG A 204 -8.55 -1.13 -13.87
CA ARG A 204 -7.42 -0.42 -13.24
C ARG A 204 -7.25 -0.80 -11.76
N VAL A 205 -8.33 -0.91 -10.99
CA VAL A 205 -8.23 -1.27 -9.56
C VAL A 205 -7.82 -2.74 -9.38
N ILE A 206 -8.38 -3.66 -10.18
CA ILE A 206 -7.94 -5.06 -10.21
C ILE A 206 -6.45 -5.14 -10.57
N ALA A 207 -6.01 -4.46 -11.62
CA ALA A 207 -4.60 -4.45 -12.01
C ALA A 207 -3.68 -3.91 -10.90
N LYS A 208 -4.09 -2.84 -10.20
CA LYS A 208 -3.35 -2.31 -9.04
C LYS A 208 -3.21 -3.35 -7.92
N ARG A 209 -4.32 -3.97 -7.48
CA ARG A 209 -4.31 -4.99 -6.41
C ARG A 209 -3.52 -6.23 -6.78
N LEU A 210 -3.65 -6.72 -8.02
CA LEU A 210 -2.89 -7.87 -8.51
C LEU A 210 -1.39 -7.55 -8.56
N THR A 211 -1.02 -6.36 -9.03
CA THR A 211 0.39 -5.92 -9.08
C THR A 211 0.97 -5.77 -7.67
N GLU A 212 0.23 -5.13 -6.76
CA GLU A 212 0.62 -4.97 -5.35
C GLU A 212 0.84 -6.32 -4.67
N SER A 213 -0.15 -7.23 -4.77
CA SER A 213 -0.03 -8.60 -4.24
C SER A 213 1.17 -9.34 -4.83
N LYS A 214 1.31 -9.36 -6.17
CA LYS A 214 2.33 -10.19 -6.84
C LYS A 214 3.75 -9.63 -6.74
N SER A 215 3.90 -8.34 -6.46
CA SER A 215 5.22 -7.70 -6.24
C SER A 215 5.67 -7.69 -4.78
N THR A 216 4.74 -7.61 -3.81
CA THR A 216 5.08 -7.54 -2.38
C THR A 216 5.09 -8.91 -1.69
N ILE A 217 4.21 -9.83 -2.10
CA ILE A 217 4.05 -11.14 -1.43
C ILE A 217 4.89 -12.21 -2.15
N PRO A 218 5.82 -12.90 -1.46
CA PRO A 218 6.58 -14.02 -2.02
C PRO A 218 5.67 -15.25 -2.14
N HIS A 219 4.98 -15.35 -3.29
CA HIS A 219 4.08 -16.46 -3.58
C HIS A 219 4.85 -17.78 -3.78
N ALA A 220 4.53 -18.80 -2.99
CA ALA A 220 4.86 -20.19 -3.24
C ALA A 220 3.60 -20.95 -3.70
N TYR A 221 3.79 -21.96 -4.55
CA TYR A 221 2.70 -22.80 -5.07
C TYR A 221 2.94 -24.25 -4.70
N MET A 222 1.89 -24.92 -4.23
CA MET A 222 1.89 -26.35 -3.94
C MET A 222 0.63 -26.97 -4.55
N THR A 223 0.76 -28.21 -5.01
CA THR A 223 -0.33 -28.99 -5.63
C THR A 223 -0.50 -30.29 -4.84
N VAL A 224 -1.75 -30.68 -4.60
CA VAL A 224 -2.12 -31.94 -3.95
C VAL A 224 -3.30 -32.54 -4.71
N ASP A 225 -3.32 -33.87 -4.82
CA ASP A 225 -4.43 -34.61 -5.39
C ASP A 225 -5.45 -34.97 -4.31
N CYS A 226 -6.74 -34.79 -4.59
CA CYS A 226 -7.83 -35.00 -3.63
C CYS A 226 -8.87 -35.95 -4.22
N ASP A 227 -9.15 -37.07 -3.53
CA ASP A 227 -10.29 -37.93 -3.86
C ASP A 227 -11.61 -37.28 -3.42
N LEU A 228 -12.51 -37.06 -4.38
CA LEU A 228 -13.84 -36.47 -4.17
C LEU A 228 -14.96 -37.51 -4.08
N GLY A 229 -14.66 -38.81 -4.16
CA GLY A 229 -15.65 -39.88 -4.20
C GLY A 229 -16.60 -39.90 -3.00
N ALA A 230 -16.10 -39.61 -1.79
CA ALA A 230 -16.94 -39.48 -0.59
C ALA A 230 -17.84 -38.22 -0.65
N VAL A 231 -17.31 -37.09 -1.10
CA VAL A 231 -18.03 -35.81 -1.22
C VAL A 231 -19.19 -35.93 -2.23
N LEU A 232 -18.97 -36.62 -3.35
CA LEU A 232 -20.01 -36.87 -4.36
C LEU A 232 -21.16 -37.73 -3.82
N LYS A 233 -20.87 -38.75 -3.00
CA LYS A 233 -21.90 -39.57 -2.33
C LYS A 233 -22.73 -38.74 -1.35
N VAL A 234 -22.09 -37.89 -0.55
CA VAL A 234 -22.81 -36.96 0.35
C VAL A 234 -23.68 -35.99 -0.45
N ARG A 235 -23.18 -35.45 -1.58
CA ARG A 235 -23.98 -34.59 -2.47
C ARG A 235 -25.23 -35.30 -3.00
N GLN A 236 -25.13 -36.57 -3.39
CA GLN A 236 -26.29 -37.35 -3.86
C GLN A 236 -27.33 -37.57 -2.75
N ASN A 237 -26.88 -37.78 -1.52
CA ASN A 237 -27.79 -37.97 -0.37
C ASN A 237 -28.52 -36.67 0.04
N LEU A 238 -27.92 -35.50 -0.18
CA LEU A 238 -28.50 -34.18 0.15
C LEU A 238 -29.35 -33.57 -0.97
N VAL A 239 -29.42 -34.22 -2.13
CA VAL A 239 -30.24 -33.79 -3.30
C VAL A 239 -31.53 -34.62 -3.42
N ARG A 240 -31.82 -35.46 -2.42
CA ARG A 240 -33.13 -36.09 -2.18
C ARG A 240 -33.94 -35.28 -1.19
#